data_AF-A0A2Z5FVG2-F1
#
_entry.id   AF-A0A2Z5FVG2-F1
#
_cell.length_a   1.000
_cell.length_b   1.000
_cell.length_c   1.000
_cell.angle_alpha   90.00
_cell.angle_beta   90.00
_cell.angle_gamma   90.00
#
_symmetry.space_group_name_H-M   'P 1'
#
loop_
_entity.id
_entity.type
_entity.pdbx_description
1 polymer ?
#
loop_
_entity_poly.entity_id
_entity_poly.type
_entity_poly.pdbx_seq_one_letter_code
_entity_poly.pdbx_strand_id
1 'polypeptide(L)' 'MSVHDEHPASQTAKNKAIGDLAKKRDLQALELQRERILSERTSSPHRRAALQAALSDIEARLTSFN' A
#
# COMPACT_ATOMS: atom_id res chain seq x y z
N MET A 1 18.00 25.61 -34.93
CA MET A 1 17.72 24.27 -34.38
C MET A 1 17.87 24.39 -32.86
N SER A 2 16.79 24.70 -32.14
CA SER A 2 16.86 24.90 -30.69
C SER A 2 16.96 23.55 -30.01
N VAL A 3 18.12 23.27 -29.41
CA VAL A 3 18.34 22.09 -28.58
C VAL A 3 17.42 22.19 -27.36
N HIS A 4 16.62 21.14 -27.14
CA HIS A 4 15.78 21.03 -25.96
C HIS A 4 16.68 20.81 -24.74
N ASP A 5 16.87 21.86 -23.94
CA ASP A 5 17.38 21.78 -22.58
C ASP A 5 16.32 21.11 -21.68
N GLU A 6 16.21 19.79 -21.78
CA GLU A 6 15.48 18.97 -20.82
C GLU A 6 16.32 18.86 -19.54
N HIS A 7 16.06 19.76 -18.58
CA HIS A 7 16.77 19.76 -17.30
C HIS A 7 16.50 18.46 -16.50
N PRO A 8 17.55 17.67 -16.14
CA PRO A 8 17.40 16.37 -15.48
C PRO A 8 16.78 16.43 -14.08
N ALA A 9 16.78 17.61 -13.45
CA ALA A 9 16.15 17.84 -12.15
C ALA A 9 14.61 17.65 -12.17
N SER A 10 13.95 17.98 -13.30
CA SER A 10 12.48 17.88 -13.43
C SER A 10 12.01 16.43 -13.59
N GLN A 11 12.76 15.60 -14.31
CA GLN A 11 12.45 14.18 -14.50
C GLN A 11 12.59 13.38 -13.19
N THR A 12 13.63 13.68 -12.42
CA THR A 12 13.94 12.97 -11.17
C THR A 12 12.90 13.25 -10.08
N ALA A 13 12.47 14.51 -9.96
CA ALA A 13 11.41 14.91 -9.02
C ALA A 13 10.05 14.28 -9.37
N LYS A 14 9.70 14.23 -10.67
CA LYS A 14 8.47 13.57 -11.14
C LYS A 14 8.48 12.07 -10.84
N ASN A 15 9.58 11.37 -11.12
CA ASN A 15 9.70 9.93 -10.86
C ASN A 15 9.59 9.63 -9.36
N LYS A 16 10.21 10.45 -8.50
CA LYS A 16 10.09 10.32 -7.05
C LYS A 16 8.65 10.54 -6.59
N ALA A 17 7.97 11.57 -7.10
CA ALA A 17 6.57 11.85 -6.76
C ALA A 17 5.63 10.71 -7.18
N ILE A 18 5.86 10.09 -8.35
CA ILE A 18 5.08 8.92 -8.81
C ILE A 18 5.31 7.72 -7.90
N GLY A 19 6.57 7.45 -7.52
CA GLY A 19 6.90 6.37 -6.58
C GLY A 19 6.27 6.58 -5.19
N ASP A 20 6.30 7.81 -4.68
CA ASP A 20 5.67 8.16 -3.40
C ASP A 20 4.13 8.04 -3.48
N LEU A 21 3.53 8.33 -4.63
CA LEU A 21 2.08 8.19 -4.83
C LEU A 21 1.64 6.72 -4.94
N ALA A 22 2.46 5.85 -5.55
CA ALA A 22 2.21 4.42 -5.60
C ALA A 22 2.22 3.80 -4.19
N LYS A 23 3.26 4.09 -3.40
CA LYS A 23 3.36 3.63 -2.00
C LYS A 23 2.16 4.06 -1.15
N LYS A 24 1.69 5.30 -1.32
CA LYS A 24 0.49 5.80 -0.62
C LYS A 24 -0.77 5.02 -0.98
N ARG A 25 -0.94 4.65 -2.25
CA ARG A 25 -2.09 3.84 -2.69
C ARG A 25 -2.03 2.44 -2.11
N ASP A 26 -0.85 1.82 -2.13
CA ASP A 26 -0.66 0.48 -1.57
C ASP A 26 -0.94 0.47 -0.05
N LEU A 27 -0.44 1.47 0.68
CA LEU A 27 -0.75 1.68 2.10
C LEU A 27 -2.25 1.83 2.35
N GLN A 28 -2.93 2.69 1.60
CA GLN A 28 -4.37 2.89 1.73
C GLN A 28 -5.16 1.60 1.45
N ALA A 29 -4.76 0.84 0.44
CA ALA A 29 -5.41 -0.42 0.11
C ALA A 29 -5.25 -1.46 1.23
N LEU A 30 -4.06 -1.54 1.84
CA LEU A 30 -3.78 -2.44 2.96
C LEU A 30 -4.58 -2.03 4.22
N GLU A 31 -4.67 -0.74 4.54
CA GLU A 31 -5.47 -0.29 5.69
C GLU A 31 -6.96 -0.59 5.50
N LEU A 32 -7.51 -0.37 4.30
CA LEU A 32 -8.90 -0.73 4.00
C LEU A 32 -9.15 -2.24 4.13
N GLN A 33 -8.19 -3.08 3.73
CA GLN A 33 -8.31 -4.52 3.92
C GLN A 33 -8.27 -4.90 5.40
N ARG A 34 -7.40 -4.26 6.19
CA ARG A 34 -7.31 -4.43 7.64
C ARG A 34 -8.63 -4.09 8.33
N GLU A 35 -9.20 -2.92 8.03
CA GLU A 35 -10.50 -2.49 8.58
C GLU A 35 -11.63 -3.46 8.21
N ARG A 36 -11.66 -3.92 6.96
CA ARG A 36 -12.64 -4.91 6.52
C ARG A 36 -12.55 -6.20 7.33
N ILE A 37 -11.35 -6.73 7.55
CA ILE A 37 -11.17 -7.97 8.33
C ILE A 37 -11.57 -7.77 9.79
N LEU A 38 -11.22 -6.63 10.40
CA LEU A 38 -11.57 -6.32 11.79
C LEU A 38 -13.09 -6.15 11.99
N SER A 39 -13.81 -5.68 10.97
CA SER A 39 -15.27 -5.52 11.03
C SER A 39 -16.05 -6.83 10.76
N GLU A 40 -15.39 -7.85 10.19
CA GLU A 40 -16.05 -9.09 9.81
C GLU A 40 -16.32 -9.99 11.03
N ARG A 41 -17.59 -10.33 11.26
CA ARG A 41 -18.00 -11.23 12.35
C ARG A 41 -18.33 -12.62 11.82
N THR A 42 -17.72 -13.66 12.39
CA THR A 42 -17.96 -15.04 12.00
C THR A 42 -18.11 -15.97 13.21
N SER A 43 -19.01 -16.95 13.11
CA SER A 43 -19.19 -18.03 14.09
C SER A 43 -18.36 -19.27 13.76
N SER A 44 -17.83 -19.37 12.53
CA SER A 44 -17.03 -20.53 12.10
C SER A 44 -15.58 -20.41 12.60
N PRO A 45 -15.06 -21.41 13.35
CA PRO A 45 -13.68 -21.42 13.83
C PRO A 45 -12.66 -21.34 12.69
N HIS A 46 -12.90 -22.05 11.58
CA HIS A 46 -12.01 -22.03 10.42
C HIS A 46 -11.95 -20.66 9.76
N ARG A 47 -13.11 -20.01 9.57
CA ARG A 47 -13.17 -18.63 9.06
C ARG A 47 -12.43 -17.66 9.98
N ARG A 48 -12.60 -17.79 11.30
CA ARG A 48 -11.92 -16.94 12.28
C ARG A 48 -10.40 -17.08 12.18
N ALA A 49 -9.88 -18.30 12.10
CA ALA A 49 -8.45 -18.56 11.93
C ALA A 49 -7.92 -17.96 10.61
N ALA A 50 -8.67 -18.10 9.52
CA ALA A 50 -8.30 -17.52 8.22
C ALA A 50 -8.26 -15.98 8.26
N LEU A 51 -9.24 -15.34 8.91
CA LEU A 51 -9.28 -13.89 9.09
C LEU A 51 -8.10 -13.39 9.95
N GLN A 52 -7.75 -14.12 11.02
CA GLN A 52 -6.60 -13.78 11.86
C GLN A 52 -5.26 -13.90 11.10
N ALA A 53 -5.09 -14.96 10.31
CA ALA A 53 -3.91 -15.12 9.48
C ALA A 53 -3.79 -13.99 8.45
N ALA A 54 -4.88 -13.69 7.74
CA ALA A 54 -4.92 -12.59 6.77
C ALA A 54 -4.63 -11.23 7.43
N LEU A 55 -5.16 -10.98 8.63
CA LEU A 55 -4.88 -9.76 9.40
C LEU A 55 -3.40 -9.65 9.74
N SER A 56 -2.80 -10.71 10.25
CA SER A 56 -1.37 -10.75 10.58
C SER A 56 -0.50 -10.48 9.37
N ASP A 57 -0.84 -11.05 8.21
CA ASP A 57 -0.12 -10.85 6.95
C ASP A 57 -0.20 -9.38 6.48
N ILE A 58 -1.36 -8.74 6.62
CA ILE A 58 -1.54 -7.33 6.27
C ILE A 58 -0.76 -6.42 7.22
N GLU A 59 -0.80 -6.67 8.52
CA GLU A 59 -0.07 -5.89 9.52
C GLU A 59 1.46 -5.99 9.33
N ALA A 60 1.96 -7.16 8.93
CA ALA A 60 3.37 -7.33 8.57
C ALA A 60 3.76 -6.53 7.32
N ARG A 61 2.88 -6.52 6.29
CA ARG A 61 3.09 -5.71 5.08
C ARG A 61 3.07 -4.22 5.40
N LEU A 62 2.11 -3.74 6.19
CA LEU A 62 2.01 -2.34 6.63
C LEU A 62 3.27 -1.90 7.37
N THR A 63 3.80 -2.74 8.26
CA THR A 63 5.05 -2.48 8.98
C THR A 63 6.24 -2.33 8.02
N SER A 64 6.23 -3.03 6.89
CA SER A 64 7.30 -2.94 5.88
C SER A 64 7.32 -1.61 5.10
N PHE A 65 6.24 -0.83 5.16
CA PHE A 65 6.15 0.50 4.55
C PHE A 65 6.54 1.63 5.50
N ASN A 66 6.67 1.34 6.80
CA ASN A 66 6.89 2.31 7.87
C ASN A 66 8.36 2.40 8.28
#